data_AF-W1Y2I5-F1
#
_entry.id   AF-W1Y2I5-F1
#
_cell.length_a   1.000
_cell.length_b   1.000
_cell.length_c   1.000
_cell.angle_alpha   90.00
_cell.angle_beta   90.00
_cell.angle_gamma   90.00
#
_symmetry.space_group_name_H-M   'P 1'
#
loop_
_entity.id
_entity.type
_entity.pdbx_description
1 polymer ?
#
loop_
_entity_poly.entity_id
_entity_poly.type
_entity_poly.pdbx_seq_one_letter_code
_entity_poly.pdbx_strand_id
1 'polypeptide(L)' 'MQILKVIGLLMEYPDELLWECKEDALALIRRDAPMLTDFTHNLLNAPLLDKQAEWCEV' A
#
# COMPACT_ATOMS: atom_id res chain seq x y z
N MET A 1 -1.98 -7.70 13.94
CA MET A 1 -1.05 -6.57 14.16
C MET A 1 0.07 -6.44 13.12
N GLN A 2 0.53 -7.51 12.47
CA GLN A 2 1.55 -7.44 11.40
C GLN A 2 1.04 -6.70 10.15
N ILE A 3 -0.19 -6.96 9.71
CA ILE A 3 -0.76 -6.35 8.49
C ILE A 3 -0.89 -4.82 8.56
N LEU A 4 -1.18 -4.27 9.74
CA LEU A 4 -1.22 -2.82 9.95
C LEU A 4 0.17 -2.19 9.83
N LYS A 5 1.23 -2.90 10.23
CA LYS A 5 2.61 -2.45 10.04
C LYS A 5 3.00 -2.49 8.57
N VAL A 6 2.55 -3.49 7.83
CA VAL A 6 2.78 -3.59 6.38
C VAL A 6 2.06 -2.44 5.65
N ILE A 7 0.81 -2.17 6.00
CA ILE A 7 0.06 -1.03 5.42
C ILE A 7 0.71 0.31 5.81
N GLY A 8 1.16 0.47 7.06
CA GLY A 8 1.89 1.67 7.48
C GLY A 8 3.19 1.86 6.71
N LEU A 9 3.98 0.80 6.53
CA LEU A 9 5.21 0.83 5.75
C LEU A 9 4.94 1.17 4.28
N LEU A 10 3.89 0.61 3.69
CA LEU A 10 3.43 0.91 2.32
C LEU A 10 3.07 2.40 2.13
N MET A 11 2.52 3.03 3.16
CA MET A 11 2.15 4.45 3.13
C MET A 11 3.36 5.37 3.35
N GLU A 12 4.32 4.95 4.17
CA GLU A 12 5.53 5.72 4.47
C GLU A 12 6.59 5.60 3.37
N TYR A 13 6.70 4.43 2.75
CA TYR A 13 7.68 4.10 1.71
C TYR A 13 7.00 3.26 0.62
N PRO A 14 6.29 3.89 -0.33
CA PRO A 14 5.73 3.18 -1.47
C PRO A 14 6.88 2.64 -2.32
N ASP A 15 6.96 1.32 -2.44
CA ASP A 15 8.06 0.59 -3.10
C ASP A 15 7.56 -0.11 -4.38
N GLU A 16 8.38 -0.08 -5.43
CA GLU A 16 8.04 -0.67 -6.74
C GLU A 16 7.77 -2.18 -6.66
N LEU A 17 8.57 -2.93 -5.90
CA LEU A 17 8.41 -4.39 -5.74
C LEU A 17 7.10 -4.71 -5.02
N LEU A 18 6.69 -3.87 -4.07
CA LEU A 18 5.39 -4.01 -3.39
C LEU A 18 4.22 -3.73 -4.33
N TRP A 19 4.36 -2.78 -5.26
CA TRP A 19 3.36 -2.50 -6.29
C TRP A 19 3.25 -3.62 -7.32
N GLU A 20 4.36 -4.26 -7.66
CA GLU A 20 4.37 -5.48 -8.49
C GLU A 20 3.68 -6.65 -7.76
N CYS A 21 3.89 -6.79 -6.45
CA CYS A 21 3.27 -7.82 -5.61
C CYS A 21 1.90 -7.41 -5.00
N LYS A 22 1.24 -6.37 -5.52
CA LYS A 22 0.04 -5.80 -4.91
C LYS A 22 -1.11 -6.79 -4.70
N GLU A 23 -1.28 -7.76 -5.58
CA GLU A 23 -2.38 -8.73 -5.48
C GLU A 23 -2.22 -9.65 -4.27
N ASP A 24 -0.98 -10.08 -3.98
CA ASP A 24 -0.67 -10.89 -2.80
C ASP A 24 -0.89 -10.10 -1.50
N ALA A 25 -0.50 -8.82 -1.50
CA ALA A 25 -0.77 -7.92 -0.39
C ALA A 25 -2.29 -7.77 -0.14
N LEU A 26 -3.07 -7.55 -1.20
CA LEU A 26 -4.53 -7.44 -1.12
C LEU A 26 -5.18 -8.73 -0.62
N ALA A 27 -4.69 -9.90 -1.03
CA ALA A 27 -5.18 -11.19 -0.55
C ALA A 27 -4.94 -11.35 0.96
N LEU A 28 -3.75 -10.97 1.44
CA LEU A 28 -3.43 -10.97 2.88
C LEU A 28 -4.29 -10.00 3.67
N ILE A 29 -4.54 -8.80 3.12
CA ILE A 29 -5.39 -7.79 3.77
C ILE A 29 -6.85 -8.26 3.85
N ARG A 30 -7.39 -8.86 2.78
CA ARG A 30 -8.76 -9.42 2.80
C ARG A 30 -8.92 -10.49 3.87
N ARG A 31 -7.88 -11.30 4.09
CA ARG A 31 -7.89 -12.36 5.10
C ARG A 31 -7.75 -11.81 6.52
N ASP A 32 -6.77 -10.93 6.75
CA ASP A 32 -6.33 -10.57 8.11
C ASP A 32 -6.91 -9.23 8.60
N ALA A 33 -7.35 -8.36 7.69
CA ALA A 33 -7.95 -7.06 7.98
C ALA A 33 -9.00 -6.65 6.91
N PRO A 34 -10.10 -7.41 6.76
CA PRO A 34 -11.10 -7.19 5.70
C PRO A 34 -11.69 -5.78 5.70
N MET A 35 -11.77 -5.13 6.87
CA MET A 35 -12.21 -3.73 7.03
C MET A 35 -11.33 -2.70 6.29
N LEU A 36 -10.11 -3.06 5.90
CA LEU A 36 -9.17 -2.21 5.17
C LEU A 36 -9.12 -2.53 3.67
N THR A 37 -9.91 -3.50 3.21
CA THR A 37 -9.87 -3.97 1.82
C THR A 37 -10.13 -2.84 0.84
N ASP A 38 -11.21 -2.07 1.02
CA ASP A 38 -11.57 -1.01 0.07
C ASP A 38 -10.54 0.11 0.05
N PHE A 39 -10.03 0.49 1.23
CA PHE A 39 -8.96 1.49 1.35
C PHE A 39 -7.68 1.06 0.62
N THR A 40 -7.19 -0.14 0.93
CA THR A 40 -5.94 -0.65 0.36
C THR A 40 -6.07 -1.02 -1.12
N HIS A 41 -7.24 -1.45 -1.56
CA HIS A 41 -7.55 -1.67 -2.97
C HIS A 41 -7.45 -0.38 -3.78
N ASN A 42 -7.98 0.72 -3.24
CA ASN A 42 -7.87 2.03 -3.90
C ASN A 42 -6.42 2.54 -3.88
N LEU A 43 -5.70 2.34 -2.76
CA LEU A 43 -4.30 2.73 -2.61
C LEU A 43 -3.39 2.02 -3.60
N LEU A 44 -3.43 0.68 -3.65
CA LEU A 44 -2.52 -0.14 -4.46
C LEU A 44 -2.90 -0.21 -5.95
N ASN A 45 -4.10 0.21 -6.33
CA ASN A 45 -4.49 0.35 -7.73
C ASN A 45 -4.29 1.75 -8.30
N ALA A 46 -3.98 2.73 -7.47
CA ALA A 46 -3.43 3.98 -7.97
C ALA A 46 -2.08 3.70 -8.66
N PRO A 47 -1.67 4.52 -9.65
CA PRO A 47 -0.28 4.54 -10.08
C PRO A 47 0.61 4.68 -8.85
N LEU A 48 1.78 4.04 -8.84
CA LEU A 48 2.78 4.28 -7.80
C LEU A 48 3.02 5.77 -7.78
N LEU A 49 2.45 6.44 -6.78
CA LEU A 49 2.66 7.86 -6.64
C LEU A 49 4.10 7.98 -6.17
N ASP A 50 4.95 8.51 -7.04
CA ASP A 50 6.16 9.17 -6.63
C ASP A 50 5.76 10.44 -5.85
N LYS A 51 5.14 10.26 -4.68
CA LYS A 51 4.87 11.36 -3.76
C LYS A 51 6.17 11.86 -3.15
N GLN A 52 7.29 11.14 -3.27
CA GLN A 52 8.58 11.74 -2.98
C GLN A 52 8.84 12.91 -3.93
N ALA A 53 8.55 12.81 -5.22
CA ALA A 53 8.63 13.96 -6.11
C ALA A 53 7.71 15.12 -5.66
N GLU A 54 6.45 14.83 -5.29
CA GLU A 54 5.49 15.85 -4.81
C GLU A 54 5.80 16.40 -3.39
N TRP A 55 6.49 15.65 -2.53
CA TRP A 55 6.81 16.01 -1.14
C TRP A 55 8.24 16.55 -0.96
N CYS A 56 9.14 16.26 -1.91
CA CYS A 56 10.49 16.82 -1.98
C CYS A 56 10.55 18.10 -2.84
N GLU A 57 9.45 18.49 -3.52
CA GLU A 57 9.29 19.86 -4.01
C GLU A 57 9.06 20.80 -2.80
N VAL A 58 10.16 21.20 -2.15
CA VAL A 58 10.25 22.34 -1.23
C VAL A 58 11.33 23.30 -1.71
#